data_AF-A0A9D3X0M0-F1
#
_entry.id   AF-A0A9D3X0M0-F1
#
_cell.length_a   1.000
_cell.length_b   1.000
_cell.length_c   1.000
_cell.angle_alpha   90.00
_cell.angle_beta   90.00
_cell.angle_gamma   90.00
#
_symmetry.space_group_name_H-M   'P 1'
#
loop_
_entity.id
_entity.type
_entity.pdbx_description
1 polymer ?
#
loop_
_entity_poly.entity_id
_entity_poly.type
_entity_poly.pdbx_seq_one_letter_code
_entity_poly.pdbx_strand_id
1 'polypeptide(L)' 'MYSGLILIRLKAVPFNITLVQVYIPTTDYDDEQIEDFYNQLQDIVDKVHKKDILIAQGDWNAKV' A
#
# COMPACT_ATOMS: atom_id res chain seq x y z
N MET A 1 4.06 -0.69 -17.95
CA MET A 1 2.98 -0.43 -16.99
C MET A 1 3.61 -0.41 -15.60
N TYR A 2 3.34 0.60 -14.78
CA TYR A 2 4.05 0.80 -13.51
C TYR A 2 3.10 0.49 -12.35
N SER A 3 3.49 -0.41 -11.45
CA SER A 3 2.90 -0.56 -10.12
C SER A 3 3.80 0.13 -9.10
N GLY A 4 3.21 0.71 -8.06
CA GLY A 4 3.97 1.51 -7.10
C GLY A 4 3.43 1.43 -5.69
N LEU A 5 4.34 1.23 -4.74
CA LEU A 5 4.08 1.34 -3.30
C LEU A 5 5.03 2.40 -2.74
N ILE A 6 4.46 3.42 -2.11
CA ILE A 6 5.25 4.43 -1.37
C ILE A 6 4.84 4.35 0.09
N LEU A 7 5.84 4.17 0.96
CA LEU A 7 5.66 4.15 2.41
C LEU A 7 6.24 5.43 3.01
N ILE A 8 5.41 6.16 3.74
CA ILE A 8 5.85 7.36 4.48
C ILE A 8 5.44 7.21 5.92
N ARG A 9 6.40 7.37 6.84
CA ARG A 9 6.12 7.45 8.27
C ARG A 9 6.28 8.89 8.76
N LEU A 10 5.18 9.50 9.16
CA LEU A 10 5.11 10.86 9.69
C LEU A 10 5.10 10.82 11.22
N LYS A 11 5.95 11.64 11.85
CA LYS A 11 5.90 11.86 13.29
C LYS A 11 4.76 12.82 13.61
N ALA A 12 3.83 12.40 14.46
CA ALA A 12 2.68 13.20 14.87
C ALA A 12 2.31 12.90 16.33
N VAL A 13 1.47 13.75 16.90
CA VAL A 13 1.01 13.66 18.30
C VAL A 13 -0.52 13.56 18.29
N PRO A 14 -1.13 12.64 19.05
CA PRO A 14 -0.50 11.71 20.00
C PRO A 14 0.11 10.45 19.37
N PHE A 15 -0.17 10.16 18.11
CA PHE A 15 0.32 8.96 17.41
C PHE A 15 1.02 9.33 16.11
N ASN A 16 2.06 8.56 15.76
CA ASN A 16 2.67 8.64 14.43
C ASN A 16 1.69 8.12 13.37
N ILE A 17 1.86 8.54 12.13
CA ILE A 17 1.03 8.11 10.99
C ILE A 17 1.93 7.38 10.01
N THR A 18 1.52 6.19 9.59
CA THR A 18 2.12 5.49 8.46
C THR A 18 1.14 5.56 7.29
N LEU A 19 1.56 6.23 6.22
CA LEU A 19 0.82 6.32 4.97
C LEU A 19 1.42 5.34 3.97
N VAL A 20 0.58 4.43 3.47
CA VAL A 20 0.88 3.56 2.35
C VAL A 20 0.12 4.10 1.14
N GLN A 21 0.86 4.66 0.20
CA GLN A 21 0.32 5.07 -1.09
C GLN A 21 0.40 3.88 -2.05
N VAL A 22 -0.74 3.51 -2.61
CA VAL A 22 -0.89 2.38 -3.54
C VAL A 22 -1.20 2.92 -4.93
N TYR A 23 -0.52 2.36 -5.94
CA TYR A 23 -0.88 2.52 -7.34
C TYR A 23 -0.92 1.13 -7.99
N ILE A 24 -2.14 0.62 -8.21
CA ILE A 24 -2.37 -0.70 -8.80
C ILE A 24 -2.26 -0.59 -10.33
N PRO A 25 -1.45 -1.45 -10.96
CA PRO A 25 -1.27 -1.45 -12.40
C PRO A 25 -2.60 -1.74 -13.12
N THR A 26 -2.78 -1.17 -14.31
CA THR A 26 -3.94 -1.40 -15.18
C THR A 26 -3.94 -2.82 -15.78
N THR A 27 -4.91 -3.12 -16.66
CA THR A 27 -5.26 -4.44 -17.24
C THR A 27 -4.17 -5.26 -17.94
N ASP A 28 -2.89 -4.85 -17.97
CA ASP A 28 -1.82 -5.58 -18.66
C ASP A 28 -1.00 -6.47 -17.70
N TYR A 29 -1.36 -6.53 -16.40
CA TYR A 29 -0.77 -7.47 -15.44
C TYR A 29 -1.59 -8.76 -15.40
N ASP A 30 -0.90 -9.90 -15.33
CA ASP A 30 -1.56 -11.19 -15.08
C ASP A 30 -1.92 -11.36 -13.60
N ASP A 31 -2.74 -12.38 -13.32
CA ASP A 31 -3.24 -12.64 -11.96
C ASP A 31 -2.09 -12.92 -10.97
N GLU A 32 -0.99 -13.51 -11.42
CA GLU A 32 0.19 -13.82 -10.58
C GLU A 32 0.89 -12.53 -10.14
N GLN A 33 1.09 -11.60 -11.07
CA GLN A 33 1.68 -10.30 -10.76
C GLN A 33 0.79 -9.44 -9.85
N ILE A 34 -0.53 -9.60 -9.96
CA ILE A 34 -1.51 -8.97 -9.07
C ILE A 34 -1.40 -9.57 -7.66
N GLU A 35 -1.36 -10.90 -7.55
CA GLU A 35 -1.21 -11.60 -6.29
C GLU A 35 0.10 -11.22 -5.58
N ASP A 36 1.21 -11.21 -6.32
CA ASP A 36 2.51 -10.77 -5.82
C ASP A 36 2.50 -9.34 -5.28
N PHE A 37 1.78 -8.43 -5.96
CA PHE A 37 1.62 -7.06 -5.49
C PHE A 37 0.85 -7.00 -4.16
N TYR A 38 -0.23 -7.76 -4.02
CA TYR A 38 -1.00 -7.82 -2.78
C TYR A 38 -0.20 -8.46 -1.64
N ASN A 39 0.59 -9.50 -1.93
CA ASN A 39 1.49 -10.11 -0.95
C ASN A 39 2.53 -9.09 -0.46
N GLN A 40 3.14 -8.31 -1.36
CA GLN A 40 4.08 -7.25 -0.98
C GLN A 40 3.43 -6.15 -0.14
N LEU A 41 2.20 -5.75 -0.49
CA LEU A 41 1.44 -4.77 0.28
C LEU A 41 1.13 -5.30 1.70
N GLN A 42 0.70 -6.56 1.81
CA GLN A 42 0.42 -7.19 3.10
C GLN A 42 1.68 -7.23 3.99
N ASP A 43 2.81 -7.62 3.42
CA ASP A 43 4.11 -7.61 4.10
C ASP A 43 4.49 -6.23 4.66
N ILE A 44 4.19 -5.15 3.93
CA ILE A 44 4.43 -3.78 4.38
C ILE A 44 3.50 -3.45 5.54
N VAL A 45 2.20 -3.75 5.40
CA VAL A 45 1.18 -3.52 6.42
C VAL A 45 1.53 -4.24 7.73
N ASP A 46 1.99 -5.48 7.65
CA ASP A 46 2.38 -6.29 8.82
C ASP A 46 3.61 -5.74 9.55
N LYS A 47 4.50 -5.05 8.82
CA LYS A 47 5.69 -4.38 9.37
C LYS A 47 5.39 -3.00 9.95
N VAL A 48 4.19 -2.45 9.73
CA VAL A 48 3.80 -1.16 10.32
C VAL A 48 3.76 -1.27 11.84
N HIS A 49 4.33 -0.26 12.49
CA HIS A 49 4.38 -0.22 13.94
C HIS A 49 2.96 -0.13 14.53
N LYS A 50 2.56 -1.08 15.39
CA LYS A 50 1.18 -1.23 15.89
C LYS A 50 0.55 -0.01 16.57
N LYS A 51 1.37 0.96 17.02
CA LYS A 51 0.89 2.21 17.64
C LYS A 51 0.71 3.35 16.64
N ASP A 52 1.14 3.16 15.40
CA ASP A 52 0.96 4.14 14.35
C ASP A 52 -0.46 4.03 13.80
N ILE A 53 -1.03 5.16 13.42
CA ILE A 53 -2.24 5.18 12.60
C ILE A 53 -1.82 4.78 11.18
N LEU A 54 -2.35 3.67 10.68
CA LEU A 54 -2.12 3.21 9.31
C LEU A 54 -3.20 3.77 8.39
N ILE A 55 -2.77 4.44 7.32
CA ILE A 55 -3.64 4.90 6.24
C ILE A 55 -3.15 4.26 4.95
N ALA A 56 -4.00 3.49 4.28
CA ALA A 56 -3.73 2.96 2.95
C ALA A 56 -4.60 3.73 1.94
N GLN A 57 -3.97 4.46 1.01
CA GLN A 57 -4.64 5.38 0.10
C GLN A 57 -4.00 5.30 -1.29
N GLY A 58 -4.72 5.71 -2.31
CA GLY A 58 -4.18 5.87 -3.66
C GLY A 58 -5.11 5.32 -4.71
N ASP A 59 -4.56 5.03 -5.87
CA ASP A 59 -5.31 4.47 -6.98
C ASP A 59 -5.25 2.96 -6.90
N TRP A 60 -6.27 2.38 -6.27
CA TRP A 60 -6.45 0.93 -6.19
C TRP A 60 -6.98 0.34 -7.50
N ASN A 61 -7.39 1.19 -8.45
CA ASN A 61 -7.83 0.80 -9.78
C ASN A 61 -8.76 -0.43 -9.79
N ALA A 62 -9.69 -0.50 -8.83
CA ALA A 62 -10.70 -1.54 -8.81
C ALA A 62 -11.63 -1.31 -9.99
N LYS A 63 -11.62 -2.20 -10.98
CA LYS A 63 -12.76 -2.30 -11.89
C LYS A 63 -14.01 -2.57 -11.04
N VAL A 64 -14.99 -1.67 -11.12
CA VAL A 64 -16.35 -1.87 -10.59
C VAL A 64 -17.20 -2.53 -11.67
#